data_AF-A0A0K2U8M1-F1
#
_entry.id   AF-A0A0K2U8M1-F1
#
_cell.length_a   1.000
_cell.length_b   1.000
_cell.length_c   1.000
_cell.angle_alpha   90.00
_cell.angle_beta   90.00
_cell.angle_gamma   90.00
#
_symmetry.space_group_name_H-M   'P 1'
#
loop_
_entity.id
_entity.type
_entity.pdbx_description
1 polymer ?
#
loop_
_entity_poly.entity_id
_entity_poly.type
_entity_poly.pdbx_seq_one_letter_code
_entity_poly.pdbx_strand_id
1 'polypeptide(L)'
;MLYLHHTKLLLWKNFKKRSREKTRTILEIFLPLALFILLVFVVRNNGMENIPSCHFEEKSMPSMGPELFIKSFFCGFKNTCNESPPRDSSKMSAYNVTFVNRLLSDLEDSL
;
A
#
# COMPACT_ATOMS: atom_id res chain seq x y z
N MET A 1 -6.73 39.33 45.93
CA MET A 1 -6.80 40.29 44.81
C MET A 1 -5.48 40.49 44.05
N LEU A 2 -4.30 40.49 44.70
CA LEU A 2 -3.00 40.76 44.05
C LEU A 2 -2.61 39.81 42.89
N TYR A 3 -3.00 38.54 42.96
CA TYR A 3 -2.62 37.53 41.96
C TYR A 3 -3.21 37.82 40.55
N LEU A 4 -4.48 38.24 40.49
CA LEU A 4 -5.15 38.56 39.21
C LEU A 4 -4.58 39.82 38.55
N HIS A 5 -4.06 40.76 39.35
CA HIS A 5 -3.42 41.96 38.83
C HIS A 5 -2.07 41.62 38.19
N HIS A 6 -1.29 40.74 38.83
CA HIS A 6 -0.01 40.26 38.29
C HIS A 6 -0.20 39.47 36.99
N THR A 7 -1.19 38.56 36.92
CA THR A 7 -1.46 37.80 35.69
C THR A 7 -1.94 38.67 34.54
N LYS A 8 -2.78 39.69 34.80
CA LYS A 8 -3.19 40.67 33.78
C LYS A 8 -2.01 41.47 33.22
N LEU A 9 -1.08 41.91 34.06
CA LEU A 9 0.13 42.62 33.63
C LEU A 9 1.04 41.75 32.74
N LEU A 10 1.21 40.48 33.12
CA LEU A 10 1.99 39.51 32.33
C LEU A 10 1.33 39.22 30.97
N LEU A 11 0.00 39.01 30.94
CA LEU A 11 -0.75 38.81 29.70
C LEU A 11 -0.70 40.05 28.80
N TRP A 12 -0.84 41.25 29.36
CA TRP A 12 -0.72 42.49 28.60
C TRP A 12 0.68 42.65 28.00
N LYS A 13 1.74 42.38 28.77
CA LYS A 13 3.12 42.41 28.27
C LYS A 13 3.32 41.43 27.11
N ASN A 14 2.83 40.19 27.24
CA ASN A 14 2.88 39.18 26.18
C ASN A 14 2.06 39.60 24.95
N PHE A 15 0.86 40.16 25.15
CA PHE A 15 0.02 40.66 24.07
C PHE A 15 0.67 41.83 23.32
N LYS A 16 1.29 42.79 24.03
CA LYS A 16 1.99 43.93 23.43
C LYS A 16 3.20 43.46 22.62
N LYS A 17 3.92 42.43 23.09
CA LYS A 17 5.02 41.79 22.36
C LYS A 17 4.51 41.12 21.06
N ARG A 18 3.44 40.33 21.14
CA ARG A 18 2.79 39.69 19.99
C ARG A 18 2.19 40.70 19.01
N SER A 19 1.81 41.89 19.50
CA SER A 19 1.33 43.00 18.67
C SER A 19 2.44 43.76 17.95
N ARG A 20 3.68 43.74 18.44
CA ARG A 20 4.83 44.37 17.75
C ARG A 20 5.54 43.40 16.79
N GLU A 21 5.54 42.09 17.06
CA GLU A 21 6.01 41.05 16.13
C GLU A 21 4.83 40.38 15.37
N LYS A 22 4.04 41.18 14.64
CA LYS A 22 2.91 40.67 13.84
C LYS A 22 3.37 39.64 12.81
N THR A 23 4.50 39.89 12.17
CA THR A 23 5.10 39.02 11.14
C THR A 23 5.39 37.61 11.67
N ARG A 24 6.01 37.50 12.85
CA ARG A 24 6.31 36.21 13.49
C ARG A 24 5.05 35.45 13.87
N THR A 25 4.02 36.14 14.36
CA THR A 25 2.73 35.52 14.71
C THR A 25 2.00 35.02 13.47
N ILE A 26 2.02 35.80 12.39
CA ILE A 26 1.47 35.41 11.10
C ILE A 26 2.20 34.17 10.59
N LEU A 27 3.53 34.16 10.58
CA LEU A 27 4.31 33.00 10.15
C LEU A 27 4.03 31.76 11.01
N GLU A 28 3.93 31.90 12.32
CA GLU A 28 3.59 30.81 13.25
C GLU A 28 2.21 30.20 12.95
N ILE A 29 1.24 30.98 12.45
CA ILE A 29 -0.09 30.49 12.06
C ILE A 29 -0.10 29.97 10.61
N PHE A 30 0.58 30.66 9.70
CA PHE A 30 0.66 30.28 8.30
C PHE A 30 1.42 28.97 8.09
N LEU A 31 2.43 28.70 8.91
CA LEU A 31 3.23 27.48 8.81
C LEU A 31 2.39 26.19 8.96
N PRO A 32 1.60 25.98 10.03
CA PRO A 32 0.75 24.79 10.14
C PRO A 32 -0.35 24.74 9.07
N LEU A 33 -0.89 25.89 8.64
CA LEU A 33 -1.87 25.98 7.55
C LEU A 33 -1.27 25.51 6.22
N ALA A 34 -0.09 26.01 5.86
CA ALA A 34 0.61 25.64 4.64
C ALA A 34 0.95 24.14 4.62
N LEU A 35 1.40 23.59 5.76
CA LEU A 35 1.69 22.17 5.92
C LEU A 35 0.43 21.33 5.70
N PHE A 36 -0.71 21.74 6.26
CA PHE A 36 -1.99 21.05 6.08
C PHE A 36 -2.46 21.08 4.63
N ILE A 37 -2.35 22.24 3.96
CA ILE A 37 -2.72 22.38 2.54
C ILE A 37 -1.84 21.50 1.66
N LEU A 38 -0.53 21.48 1.89
CA LEU A 38 0.40 20.61 1.16
C LEU A 38 0.08 19.13 1.37
N LEU A 39 -0.23 18.71 2.59
CA LEU A 39 -0.64 17.33 2.86
C LEU A 39 -1.91 16.95 2.08
N VAL A 40 -2.93 17.81 2.10
CA VAL A 40 -4.17 17.55 1.34
C VAL A 40 -3.88 17.49 -0.16
N PHE A 41 -3.02 18.35 -0.69
CA PHE A 41 -2.63 18.34 -2.09
C PHE A 41 -1.91 17.04 -2.48
N VAL A 42 -0.94 16.61 -1.67
CA VAL A 42 -0.20 15.36 -1.87
C VAL A 42 -1.14 14.15 -1.81
N VAL A 43 -2.02 14.09 -0.82
CA VAL A 43 -2.99 12.99 -0.67
C VAL A 43 -3.95 12.93 -1.87
N ARG A 44 -4.43 14.08 -2.34
CA ARG A 44 -5.30 14.15 -3.52
C ARG A 44 -4.60 13.68 -4.79
N ASN A 45 -3.33 14.04 -4.97
CA ASN A 45 -2.58 13.68 -6.17
C ASN A 45 -2.14 12.22 -6.17
N ASN A 46 -1.82 11.67 -5.01
CA ASN A 46 -1.41 10.26 -4.90
C ASN A 46 -2.59 9.30 -5.06
N GLY A 47 -3.82 9.77 -4.88
CA GLY A 47 -5.01 8.93 -4.92
C GLY A 47 -5.02 7.88 -3.79
N MET A 48 -6.19 7.39 -3.46
CA MET A 48 -6.30 6.15 -2.69
C MET A 48 -6.51 5.06 -3.73
N GLU A 49 -5.45 4.34 -4.08
CA GLU A 49 -5.58 3.19 -4.97
C GLU A 49 -6.37 2.11 -4.22
N ASN A 50 -7.61 1.86 -4.66
CA ASN A 50 -8.40 0.76 -4.13
C ASN A 50 -7.75 -0.52 -4.63
N ILE A 51 -6.97 -1.17 -3.76
CA ILE A 51 -6.33 -2.45 -4.06
C ILE A 51 -7.47 -3.50 -4.13
N PRO A 52 -7.82 -4.02 -5.32
CA PRO A 52 -8.82 -5.08 -5.39
C PRO A 52 -8.32 -6.32 -4.66
N SER A 53 -9.23 -7.12 -4.12
CA SER A 53 -8.89 -8.42 -3.54
C SER A 53 -8.20 -9.28 -4.60
N CYS A 54 -6.91 -9.52 -4.39
CA CYS A 54 -6.03 -10.20 -5.32
C CYS A 54 -5.93 -11.69 -4.97
N HIS A 55 -6.34 -12.55 -5.89
CA HIS A 55 -6.24 -13.99 -5.73
C HIS A 55 -5.09 -14.55 -6.58
N PHE A 56 -4.08 -15.10 -5.91
CA PHE A 56 -3.00 -15.82 -6.54
C PHE A 56 -3.32 -17.31 -6.65
N GLU A 57 -2.79 -17.96 -7.69
CA GLU A 57 -2.86 -19.41 -7.84
C GLU A 57 -1.96 -20.13 -6.83
N GLU A 58 -2.32 -21.36 -6.49
CA GLU A 58 -1.53 -22.22 -5.61
C GLU A 58 -0.23 -22.68 -6.31
N LYS A 59 0.92 -22.39 -5.69
CA LYS A 59 2.21 -22.92 -6.14
C LYS A 59 2.49 -24.23 -5.44
N SER A 60 2.66 -25.30 -6.21
CA SER A 60 3.12 -26.58 -5.69
C SER A 60 4.57 -26.46 -5.19
N MET A 61 4.87 -27.15 -4.10
CA MET A 61 6.23 -27.25 -3.54
C MET A 61 6.95 -28.46 -4.15
N PRO A 62 8.30 -28.48 -4.18
CA PRO A 62 9.06 -29.62 -4.72
C PRO A 62 8.78 -30.94 -3.96
N SER A 63 8.29 -30.87 -2.72
CA SER A 63 7.85 -32.02 -1.93
C SER A 63 6.56 -32.69 -2.42
N MET A 64 5.77 -32.00 -3.26
CA MET A 64 4.52 -32.52 -3.84
C MET A 64 4.74 -33.23 -5.17
N GLY A 65 6.01 -33.32 -5.63
CA GLY A 65 6.43 -33.93 -6.88
C GLY A 65 7.14 -32.92 -7.80
N PRO A 66 8.26 -33.28 -8.44
CA PRO A 66 9.06 -32.36 -9.25
C PRO A 66 8.32 -31.88 -10.52
N GLU A 67 7.53 -32.75 -11.15
CA GLU A 67 6.76 -32.42 -12.36
C GLU A 67 5.72 -31.32 -12.11
N LEU A 68 4.95 -31.47 -11.02
CA LEU A 68 3.93 -30.50 -10.61
C LEU A 68 4.59 -29.16 -10.22
N PHE A 69 5.70 -29.23 -9.48
CA PHE A 69 6.49 -28.07 -9.10
C PHE A 69 6.96 -27.26 -10.31
N ILE A 70 7.56 -27.93 -11.30
CA ILE A 70 8.07 -27.29 -12.52
C ILE A 70 6.92 -26.63 -13.28
N LYS A 71 5.81 -27.34 -13.49
CA LYS A 71 4.61 -26.81 -14.17
C LYS A 71 4.09 -25.54 -13.49
N SER A 72 3.85 -25.58 -12.17
CA SER A 72 3.37 -24.42 -11.41
C SER A 72 4.39 -23.27 -11.36
N PHE A 73 5.70 -23.56 -11.31
CA PHE A 73 6.74 -22.54 -11.26
C PHE A 73 6.85 -21.75 -12.57
N PHE A 74 6.83 -22.44 -13.72
CA PHE A 74 6.93 -21.81 -15.03
C PHE A 74 5.62 -21.12 -15.45
N CYS A 75 4.45 -21.72 -15.19
CA CYS A 75 3.17 -21.06 -15.49
C CYS A 75 2.87 -19.87 -14.56
N GLY A 76 3.26 -19.96 -13.28
CA GLY A 76 3.00 -18.96 -12.25
C GLY A 76 4.13 -17.95 -12.01
N PHE A 77 5.10 -17.82 -12.93
CA PHE A 77 6.27 -16.96 -12.72
C PHE A 77 5.91 -15.48 -12.60
N LYS A 78 4.91 -15.03 -13.37
CA LYS A 78 4.49 -13.62 -13.43
C LYS A 78 3.61 -13.17 -12.24
N ASN A 79 3.22 -14.07 -11.32
CA ASN A 79 2.31 -13.78 -10.20
C ASN A 79 1.11 -12.93 -10.64
N THR A 80 0.37 -13.40 -11.66
CA THR A 80 -0.81 -12.67 -12.16
C THR A 80 -1.85 -12.56 -11.05
N CYS A 81 -2.41 -11.36 -10.90
CA CYS A 81 -3.45 -11.08 -9.93
C CYS A 81 -4.83 -11.33 -10.55
N ASN A 82 -5.59 -12.29 -10.04
CA ASN A 82 -6.95 -12.56 -10.50
C ASN A 82 -7.99 -11.95 -9.54
N GLU A 83 -9.07 -11.39 -10.08
CA GLU A 83 -10.15 -10.78 -9.29
C GLU A 83 -11.02 -11.80 -8.54
N SER A 84 -11.00 -13.06 -8.96
CA SER A 84 -11.75 -14.15 -8.34
C SER A 84 -10.83 -15.35 -8.05
N PRO A 85 -11.11 -16.12 -6.99
CA PRO A 85 -10.33 -17.32 -6.70
C PRO A 85 -10.42 -18.31 -7.87
N PRO A 86 -9.32 -19.01 -8.20
CA PRO A 86 -9.34 -20.07 -9.22
C PRO A 86 -10.43 -21.10 -8.91
N ARG A 87 -11.23 -21.47 -9.92
CA ARG A 87 -12.38 -22.38 -9.78
C ARG A 87 -12.00 -23.76 -9.22
N ASP A 88 -10.77 -24.18 -9.50
CA ASP A 88 -10.21 -25.48 -9.11
C ASP A 88 -8.99 -25.27 -8.21
N SER A 89 -9.20 -24.73 -7.00
CA SER A 89 -8.19 -24.69 -5.94
C SER A 89 -7.87 -26.06 -5.33
N SER A 90 -8.36 -27.13 -5.95
CA SER A 90 -8.11 -28.52 -5.58
C SER A 90 -7.33 -29.20 -6.70
N LYS A 91 -6.04 -28.89 -6.78
CA LYS A 91 -4.97 -29.67 -7.42
C LYS A 91 -5.12 -29.95 -8.92
N MET A 92 -4.04 -29.66 -9.65
CA MET A 92 -3.63 -30.30 -10.91
C MET A 92 -4.50 -30.02 -12.16
N SER A 93 -5.81 -29.78 -12.02
CA SER A 93 -6.72 -29.52 -13.16
C SER A 93 -6.45 -28.17 -13.84
N ALA A 94 -6.09 -27.13 -13.07
CA ALA A 94 -5.90 -25.78 -13.61
C ALA A 94 -4.80 -25.67 -14.68
N TYR A 95 -3.77 -26.53 -14.62
CA TYR A 95 -2.64 -26.50 -15.58
C TYR A 95 -2.86 -27.37 -16.83
N ASN A 96 -3.86 -28.27 -16.82
CA ASN A 96 -4.10 -29.26 -17.89
C ASN A 96 -4.33 -28.67 -19.28
N VAL A 97 -4.71 -27.39 -19.38
CA VAL A 97 -5.01 -26.73 -20.65
C VAL A 97 -3.83 -25.95 -21.26
N THR A 98 -2.65 -25.98 -20.64
CA THR A 98 -1.50 -25.18 -21.09
C THR A 98 -0.59 -25.93 -22.07
N PHE A 99 0.03 -25.21 -23.01
CA PHE A 99 1.01 -25.74 -23.96
C PHE A 99 2.19 -26.45 -23.28
N VAL A 100 2.60 -25.97 -22.11
CA VAL A 100 3.67 -26.57 -21.29
C VAL A 100 3.29 -27.98 -20.84
N ASN A 101 2.01 -28.22 -20.51
CA ASN A 101 1.57 -29.57 -20.14
C ASN A 101 1.63 -30.55 -21.30
N ARG A 102 1.36 -30.09 -22.54
CA ARG A 102 1.51 -30.92 -23.75
C ARG A 102 2.97 -31.23 -24.06
N LEU A 103 3.85 -30.24 -23.95
CA LEU A 103 5.28 -30.48 -24.12
C LEU A 103 5.82 -31.46 -23.06
N LEU A 104 5.37 -31.34 -21.82
CA LEU A 104 5.80 -32.25 -20.76
C LEU A 104 5.24 -33.67 -20.95
N SER A 105 4.00 -33.83 -21.42
CA SER A 105 3.50 -35.16 -21.78
C SER A 105 4.25 -35.76 -22.97
N ASP A 106 4.51 -34.97 -24.01
CA ASP A 106 5.25 -35.44 -25.19
C ASP A 106 6.69 -35.87 -24.85
N LEU A 107 7.34 -35.19 -23.89
CA LEU A 107 8.67 -35.55 -23.40
C LEU A 107 8.65 -36.80 -22.51
N GLU A 108 7.57 -37.02 -21.76
CA GLU A 108 7.41 -38.21 -20.93
C GLU A 108 7.06 -39.45 -21.75
N ASP A 109 6.28 -39.27 -22.83
CA ASP A 109 5.94 -40.34 -23.79
C ASP A 109 7.11 -40.74 -24.70
N SER A 110 8.16 -39.92 -24.79
CA SER A 110 9.34 -40.16 -25.63
C SER A 110 10.56 -40.70 -24.87
N LEU A 111 10.45 -40.91 -23.56
CA LEU A 111 11.47 -41.52 -22.69
C LEU A 111 11.09 -42.95 -22.30
#